data_AF-A0A0G0WJ33-F1
#
_entry.id   AF-A0A0G0WJ33-F1
#
_cell.length_a   1.000
_cell.length_b   1.000
_cell.length_c   1.000
_cell.angle_alpha   90.00
_cell.angle_beta   90.00
_cell.angle_gamma   90.00
#
_symmetry.space_group_name_H-M   'P 1'
#
loop_
_entity.id
_entity.type
_entity.pdbx_description
1 polymer ?
#
loop_
_entity_poly.entity_id
_entity_poly.type
_entity_poly.pdbx_seq_one_letter_code
_entity_poly.pdbx_strand_id
1 'polypeptide(L)'
;MIYKFLNNQSKTITGAAIILGAASLASRLLGLIRDRVLAHYFGAGPVMDSYYAAFKIPDLLYTLSIIGALSAGFIPIFTKIYLQSGEDKKEAWKLISNTINILAVALAAISFILIFVAPWLVPLIAPGFDGEKKEMTIIFTRIMLLSPILLGLSAVVGGVLQSLKNFFIYSLSPIFYNVGIIIGAVALVPLFGYKGLAMGVILGAFLHLLIQLPSLWRAGFRYSPIFNWRDQNFLMIIRLMIPRT
;
A
#
# COMPACT_ATOMS: atom_id res chain seq x y z
N MET A 1 12.55 -22.33 11.86
CA MET A 1 11.19 -22.85 12.16
C MET A 1 10.11 -21.79 11.90
N ILE A 2 10.21 -20.58 12.47
CA ILE A 2 9.26 -19.46 12.26
C ILE A 2 9.01 -19.15 10.78
N TYR A 3 10.07 -18.99 9.99
CA TYR A 3 9.95 -18.65 8.56
C TYR A 3 9.27 -19.71 7.67
N LYS A 4 9.26 -20.99 8.08
CA LYS A 4 8.59 -22.06 7.33
C LYS A 4 7.07 -22.02 7.57
N PHE A 5 6.66 -21.57 8.76
CA PHE A 5 5.28 -21.29 9.10
C PHE A 5 4.76 -20.03 8.36
N LEU A 6 5.57 -18.97 8.34
CA LEU A 6 5.25 -17.72 7.63
C LEU A 6 4.92 -17.95 6.15
N ASN A 7 5.64 -18.85 5.47
CA ASN A 7 5.49 -19.06 4.02
C ASN A 7 4.61 -20.26 3.64
N ASN A 8 3.81 -20.77 4.58
CA ASN A 8 3.03 -21.98 4.34
C ASN A 8 1.80 -21.67 3.49
N GLN A 9 1.57 -22.46 2.43
CA GLN A 9 0.41 -22.28 1.56
C GLN A 9 -0.84 -22.81 2.26
N SER A 10 -1.94 -22.04 2.21
CA SER A 10 -3.21 -22.57 2.72
C SER A 10 -3.71 -23.71 1.83
N LYS A 11 -3.96 -24.87 2.43
CA LYS A 11 -4.47 -26.05 1.73
C LYS A 11 -6.01 -26.03 1.57
N THR A 12 -6.71 -25.24 2.38
CA THR A 12 -8.17 -25.17 2.38
C THR A 12 -8.68 -23.73 2.38
N ILE A 13 -9.90 -23.54 1.88
CA ILE A 13 -10.59 -22.23 1.89
C ILE A 13 -10.84 -21.79 3.34
N THR A 14 -11.31 -22.70 4.19
CA THR A 14 -11.55 -22.42 5.62
C THR A 14 -10.28 -21.99 6.35
N GLY A 15 -9.15 -22.65 6.10
CA GLY A 15 -7.87 -22.27 6.69
C GLY A 15 -7.43 -20.86 6.27
N ALA A 16 -7.61 -20.51 5.00
CA ALA A 16 -7.32 -19.18 4.49
C ALA A 16 -8.24 -18.13 5.14
N ALA A 17 -9.54 -18.42 5.24
CA ALA A 17 -10.51 -17.53 5.87
C ALA A 17 -10.19 -17.26 7.35
N ILE A 18 -9.81 -18.29 8.11
CA ILE A 18 -9.41 -18.15 9.51
C ILE A 18 -8.17 -17.27 9.64
N ILE A 19 -7.14 -17.51 8.80
CA ILE A 19 -5.91 -16.72 8.80
C ILE A 19 -6.19 -15.25 8.49
N LEU A 20 -6.96 -14.97 7.44
CA LEU A 20 -7.32 -13.61 7.03
C LEU A 20 -8.18 -12.93 8.10
N GLY A 21 -9.15 -13.64 8.68
CA GLY A 21 -10.02 -13.13 9.73
C GLY A 21 -9.26 -12.79 11.01
N ALA A 22 -8.44 -13.71 11.51
CA ALA A 22 -7.63 -13.49 12.71
C ALA A 22 -6.63 -12.34 12.53
N ALA A 23 -5.95 -12.28 11.39
CA ALA A 23 -5.04 -11.19 11.08
C ALA A 23 -5.76 -9.84 10.92
N SER A 24 -6.95 -9.82 10.32
CA SER A 24 -7.80 -8.63 10.22
C SER A 24 -8.22 -8.13 11.61
N LEU A 25 -8.63 -9.03 12.51
CA LEU A 25 -8.93 -8.68 13.90
C LEU A 25 -7.69 -8.12 14.62
N ALA A 26 -6.53 -8.77 14.49
CA ALA A 26 -5.28 -8.30 15.07
C ALA A 26 -4.89 -6.90 14.53
N SER A 27 -5.03 -6.69 13.21
CA SER A 27 -4.78 -5.37 12.61
C SER A 27 -5.74 -4.31 13.10
N ARG A 28 -7.03 -4.64 13.33
CA ARG A 28 -8.01 -3.71 13.89
C ARG A 28 -7.68 -3.35 15.33
N LEU A 29 -7.31 -4.35 16.16
CA LEU A 29 -6.86 -4.11 17.53
C LEU A 29 -5.62 -3.21 17.55
N LEU A 30 -4.64 -3.46 16.68
CA LEU A 30 -3.45 -2.61 16.58
C LEU A 30 -3.79 -1.20 16.06
N GLY A 31 -4.77 -1.08 15.17
CA GLY A 31 -5.34 0.20 14.75
C GLY A 31 -5.96 0.98 15.90
N LEU A 32 -6.69 0.31 16.79
CA LEU A 32 -7.22 0.94 18.02
C LEU A 32 -6.10 1.40 18.96
N ILE A 33 -5.03 0.61 19.08
CA ILE A 33 -3.84 1.01 19.85
C ILE A 33 -3.20 2.25 19.21
N ARG A 34 -3.02 2.27 17.89
CA ARG A 34 -2.54 3.43 17.15
C ARG A 34 -3.40 4.65 17.44
N ASP A 35 -4.72 4.54 17.30
CA ASP A 35 -5.62 5.67 17.53
C ASP A 35 -5.56 6.18 18.98
N ARG A 36 -5.43 5.27 19.95
CA ARG A 36 -5.20 5.63 21.35
C ARG A 36 -3.86 6.34 21.58
N VAL A 37 -2.78 5.89 20.93
CA VAL A 37 -1.47 6.56 20.97
C VAL A 37 -1.59 7.97 20.39
N LEU A 38 -2.20 8.11 19.21
CA LEU A 38 -2.37 9.42 18.58
C LEU A 38 -3.22 10.37 19.44
N ALA A 39 -4.32 9.88 20.02
CA ALA A 39 -5.15 10.64 20.94
C ALA A 39 -4.39 11.06 22.21
N HIS A 40 -3.48 10.21 22.73
CA HIS A 40 -2.65 10.55 23.89
C HIS A 40 -1.67 11.69 23.59
N TYR A 41 -1.01 11.67 22.43
CA TYR A 41 0.01 12.67 22.07
C TYR A 41 -0.60 13.98 21.53
N PHE A 42 -1.71 13.92 20.81
CA PHE A 42 -2.24 15.07 20.06
C PHE A 42 -3.67 15.46 20.43
N GLY A 43 -4.42 14.59 21.12
CA GLY A 43 -5.83 14.83 21.45
C GLY A 43 -6.72 15.06 20.23
N ALA A 44 -7.91 15.60 20.49
CA ALA A 44 -8.75 16.20 19.45
C ALA A 44 -8.29 17.65 19.25
N GLY A 45 -7.71 17.97 18.10
CA GLY A 45 -7.10 19.28 17.88
C GLY A 45 -6.61 19.49 16.44
N PRO A 46 -6.05 20.68 16.16
CA PRO A 46 -5.71 21.10 14.80
C PRO A 46 -4.73 20.16 14.09
N VAL A 47 -3.81 19.53 14.83
CA VAL A 47 -2.85 18.55 14.29
C VAL A 47 -3.56 17.31 13.76
N MET A 48 -4.42 16.69 14.57
CA MET A 48 -5.13 15.46 14.15
C MET A 48 -6.15 15.75 13.05
N ASP A 49 -6.84 16.88 13.12
CA ASP A 49 -7.75 17.32 12.05
C ASP A 49 -7.01 17.47 10.72
N SER A 50 -5.84 18.11 10.74
CA SER A 50 -4.98 18.29 9.57
C SER A 50 -4.44 16.97 9.06
N TYR A 51 -4.03 16.07 9.95
CA TYR A 51 -3.55 14.72 9.63
C TYR A 51 -4.63 13.91 8.90
N TYR A 52 -5.84 13.84 9.45
CA TYR A 52 -6.95 13.08 8.85
C TYR A 52 -7.43 13.71 7.54
N ALA A 53 -7.49 15.04 7.44
CA ALA A 53 -7.84 15.72 6.19
C ALA A 53 -6.79 15.46 5.10
N ALA A 54 -5.51 15.55 5.45
CA ALA A 54 -4.41 15.32 4.52
C ALA A 54 -4.39 13.90 3.94
N PHE A 55 -4.81 12.90 4.74
CA PHE A 55 -4.86 11.49 4.35
C PHE A 55 -5.79 11.18 3.18
N LYS A 56 -6.80 12.03 2.94
CA LYS A 56 -7.82 11.78 1.89
C LYS A 56 -7.22 11.74 0.48
N ILE A 57 -6.24 12.60 0.17
CA ILE A 57 -5.64 12.65 -1.19
C ILE A 57 -4.81 11.39 -1.46
N PRO A 58 -3.83 11.02 -0.60
CA PRO A 58 -3.08 9.77 -0.78
C PRO A 58 -3.99 8.53 -0.80
N ASP A 59 -4.99 8.48 0.07
CA ASP A 59 -5.92 7.35 0.16
C ASP A 59 -6.76 7.18 -1.11
N LEU A 60 -7.22 8.27 -1.72
CA LEU A 60 -7.91 8.21 -3.01
C LEU A 60 -7.00 7.61 -4.09
N LEU A 61 -5.75 8.06 -4.18
CA LEU A 61 -4.79 7.56 -5.16
C LEU A 61 -4.52 6.06 -4.96
N TYR A 62 -4.33 5.62 -3.72
CA TYR A 62 -4.18 4.21 -3.38
C TYR A 62 -5.43 3.39 -3.72
N THR A 63 -6.61 3.87 -3.35
CA THR A 63 -7.89 3.19 -3.57
C THR A 63 -8.18 3.00 -5.07
N LEU A 64 -7.98 4.04 -5.88
CA LEU A 64 -8.13 3.95 -7.34
C LEU A 64 -7.14 2.93 -7.95
N SER A 65 -5.92 2.87 -7.42
CA SER A 65 -4.91 1.91 -7.85
C SER A 65 -5.30 0.46 -7.53
N ILE A 66 -5.86 0.21 -6.35
CA ILE A 66 -6.31 -1.13 -5.93
C ILE A 66 -7.55 -1.59 -6.71
N ILE A 67 -8.60 -0.76 -6.72
CA ILE A 67 -9.89 -1.11 -7.33
C ILE A 67 -9.73 -1.31 -8.84
N GLY A 68 -9.04 -0.38 -9.50
CA GLY A 68 -8.80 -0.45 -10.94
C GLY A 68 -7.77 -1.52 -11.29
N ALA A 69 -6.50 -1.29 -10.97
CA ALA A 69 -5.39 -2.01 -11.60
C ALA A 69 -5.20 -3.43 -11.07
N LEU A 70 -5.33 -3.59 -9.76
CA LEU A 70 -4.83 -4.78 -9.10
C LEU A 70 -5.90 -5.86 -8.96
N SER A 71 -7.09 -5.48 -8.48
CA SER A 71 -8.16 -6.43 -8.21
C SER A 71 -8.87 -6.91 -9.48
N ALA A 72 -9.15 -6.01 -10.44
CA ALA A 72 -9.91 -6.36 -11.64
C ALA A 72 -9.06 -6.99 -12.75
N GLY A 73 -7.81 -6.55 -12.90
CA GLY A 73 -6.95 -6.96 -14.03
C GLY A 73 -5.75 -7.81 -13.65
N PHE A 74 -4.91 -7.33 -12.72
CA PHE A 74 -3.61 -7.94 -12.46
C PHE A 74 -3.69 -9.38 -11.92
N ILE A 75 -4.46 -9.60 -10.84
CA ILE A 75 -4.52 -10.92 -10.18
C ILE A 75 -5.00 -12.02 -11.15
N PRO A 76 -6.10 -11.85 -11.93
CA PRO A 76 -6.53 -12.85 -12.91
C PRO A 76 -5.48 -13.14 -13.99
N ILE A 77 -4.86 -12.10 -14.56
CA ILE A 77 -3.87 -12.26 -15.64
C ILE A 77 -2.60 -12.93 -15.12
N PHE A 78 -2.09 -12.49 -13.98
CA PHE A 78 -0.94 -13.12 -13.34
C PHE A 78 -1.23 -14.59 -13.02
N THR A 79 -2.38 -14.90 -12.42
CA THR A 79 -2.75 -16.28 -12.06
C THR A 79 -2.87 -17.15 -13.31
N LYS A 80 -3.45 -16.64 -14.39
CA LYS A 80 -3.57 -17.35 -15.67
C LYS A 80 -2.19 -17.69 -16.25
N ILE A 81 -1.32 -16.69 -16.41
CA ILE A 81 0.04 -16.90 -16.95
C ILE A 81 0.79 -17.84 -16.03
N TYR A 82 0.78 -17.58 -14.72
CA TYR A 82 1.47 -18.41 -13.74
C TYR A 82 1.02 -19.88 -13.83
N LEU A 83 -0.28 -20.18 -13.94
CA LEU A 83 -0.74 -21.57 -14.06
C LEU A 83 -0.39 -22.21 -15.42
N GLN A 84 -0.42 -21.43 -16.51
CA GLN A 84 -0.13 -21.91 -17.86
C GLN A 84 1.36 -22.16 -18.12
N SER A 85 2.26 -21.42 -17.47
CA SER A 85 3.70 -21.48 -17.78
C SER A 85 4.45 -22.73 -17.27
N GLY A 86 3.78 -23.75 -16.73
CA GLY A 86 4.43 -25.01 -16.35
C GLY A 86 5.60 -24.81 -15.37
N GLU A 87 6.80 -25.31 -15.68
CA GLU A 87 8.00 -25.07 -14.84
C GLU A 87 8.66 -23.71 -15.10
N ASP A 88 8.56 -23.15 -16.32
CA ASP A 88 9.20 -21.87 -16.67
C ASP A 88 8.29 -20.68 -16.36
N LYS A 89 8.31 -20.21 -15.10
CA LYS A 89 7.53 -19.05 -14.65
C LYS A 89 8.09 -17.68 -15.08
N LYS A 90 9.09 -17.60 -15.97
CA LYS A 90 9.74 -16.32 -16.34
C LYS A 90 8.77 -15.26 -16.81
N GLU A 91 7.79 -15.61 -17.63
CA GLU A 91 6.83 -14.65 -18.17
C GLU A 91 5.98 -14.01 -17.06
N ALA A 92 5.51 -14.83 -16.11
CA ALA A 92 4.78 -14.35 -14.93
C ALA A 92 5.63 -13.39 -14.08
N TRP A 93 6.91 -13.69 -13.87
CA TRP A 93 7.84 -12.81 -13.13
C TRP A 93 8.19 -11.53 -13.89
N LYS A 94 8.30 -11.59 -15.22
CA LYS A 94 8.46 -10.40 -16.06
C LYS A 94 7.24 -9.49 -15.98
N LEU A 95 6.04 -10.04 -16.01
CA LEU A 95 4.80 -9.26 -15.85
C LEU A 95 4.78 -8.50 -14.51
N ILE A 96 5.17 -9.15 -13.41
CA ILE A 96 5.26 -8.51 -12.10
C ILE A 96 6.25 -7.35 -12.12
N SER A 97 7.47 -7.58 -12.62
CA SER A 97 8.50 -6.53 -12.68
C SER A 97 8.05 -5.34 -13.54
N ASN A 98 7.45 -5.61 -14.70
CA ASN A 98 6.94 -4.59 -15.60
C ASN A 98 5.80 -3.78 -14.94
N THR A 99 4.85 -4.47 -14.29
CA THR A 99 3.73 -3.84 -13.58
C THR A 99 4.23 -2.97 -12.42
N ILE A 100 5.17 -3.46 -11.61
CA ILE A 100 5.80 -2.70 -10.52
C ILE A 100 6.48 -1.44 -11.06
N ASN A 101 7.27 -1.55 -12.13
CA ASN A 101 8.00 -0.41 -12.68
C ASN A 101 7.05 0.65 -13.27
N ILE A 102 6.06 0.24 -14.06
CA ILE A 102 5.08 1.17 -14.65
C ILE A 102 4.24 1.83 -13.55
N LEU A 103 3.76 1.05 -12.57
CA LEU A 103 2.97 1.59 -11.47
C LEU A 103 3.80 2.53 -10.58
N ALA A 104 5.05 2.19 -10.29
CA ALA A 104 5.96 3.06 -9.53
C ALA A 104 6.14 4.41 -10.23
N VAL A 105 6.43 4.40 -11.54
CA VAL A 105 6.62 5.62 -12.33
C VAL A 105 5.33 6.43 -12.41
N ALA A 106 4.19 5.78 -12.68
CA ALA A 106 2.90 6.45 -12.76
C ALA A 106 2.51 7.11 -11.43
N LEU A 107 2.60 6.36 -10.32
CA LEU A 107 2.30 6.89 -8.99
C LEU A 107 3.29 7.97 -8.56
N ALA A 108 4.58 7.81 -8.86
CA ALA A 108 5.58 8.83 -8.57
C ALA A 108 5.29 10.13 -9.35
N ALA A 109 4.95 10.03 -10.63
CA ALA A 109 4.60 11.19 -11.44
C ALA A 109 3.34 11.90 -10.93
N ILE A 110 2.27 11.14 -10.63
CA ILE A 110 1.03 11.69 -10.09
C ILE A 110 1.27 12.33 -8.71
N SER A 111 1.94 11.61 -7.79
CA SER A 111 2.27 12.14 -6.47
C SER A 111 3.14 13.39 -6.55
N PHE A 112 4.12 13.43 -7.46
CA PHE A 112 4.95 14.61 -7.69
C PHE A 112 4.10 15.81 -8.11
N ILE A 113 3.20 15.65 -9.09
CA ILE A 113 2.28 16.72 -9.49
C ILE A 113 1.41 17.17 -8.31
N LEU A 114 0.81 16.23 -7.58
CA LEU A 114 -0.07 16.52 -6.45
C LEU A 114 0.64 17.23 -5.29
N ILE A 115 1.94 17.01 -5.10
CA ILE A 115 2.75 17.73 -4.09
C ILE A 115 2.76 19.23 -4.37
N PHE A 116 2.92 19.63 -5.64
CA PHE A 116 2.86 21.03 -6.04
C PHE A 116 1.43 21.55 -6.00
N VAL A 117 0.47 20.74 -6.42
CA VAL A 117 -0.95 21.14 -6.53
C VAL A 117 -1.67 21.13 -5.17
N ALA A 118 -1.07 20.56 -4.11
CA ALA A 118 -1.63 20.44 -2.76
C ALA A 118 -2.25 21.74 -2.18
N PRO A 119 -1.66 22.95 -2.33
CA PRO A 119 -2.24 24.18 -1.80
C PRO A 119 -3.61 24.54 -2.38
N TRP A 120 -3.91 24.09 -3.61
CA TRP A 120 -5.20 24.27 -4.26
C TRP A 120 -6.17 23.12 -3.99
N LEU A 121 -5.67 21.91 -3.72
CA LEU A 121 -6.51 20.75 -3.38
C LEU A 121 -7.01 20.76 -1.95
N VAL A 122 -6.17 21.17 -0.99
CA VAL A 122 -6.53 21.16 0.44
C VAL A 122 -7.81 21.97 0.73
N PRO A 123 -8.01 23.18 0.19
CA PRO A 123 -9.27 23.93 0.36
C PRO A 123 -10.51 23.22 -0.19
N LEU A 124 -10.38 22.36 -1.21
CA LEU A 124 -11.51 21.62 -1.77
C LEU A 124 -11.93 20.46 -0.84
N ILE A 125 -10.97 19.90 -0.10
CA ILE A 125 -11.17 18.73 0.75
C ILE A 125 -11.53 19.13 2.19
N ALA A 126 -11.01 20.26 2.63
CA ALA A 126 -11.22 20.85 3.95
C ALA A 126 -11.43 22.37 3.82
N PRO A 127 -12.59 22.82 3.29
CA PRO A 127 -12.84 24.24 3.00
C PRO A 127 -12.86 25.14 4.24
N GLY A 128 -13.10 24.59 5.43
CA GLY A 128 -13.08 25.33 6.69
C GLY A 128 -11.70 25.46 7.34
N PHE A 129 -10.61 25.04 6.67
CA PHE A 129 -9.27 25.14 7.23
C PHE A 129 -8.57 26.40 6.69
N ASP A 130 -8.11 27.25 7.60
CA ASP A 130 -7.40 28.49 7.33
C ASP A 130 -6.10 28.59 8.13
N GLY A 131 -5.31 29.64 7.87
CA GLY A 131 -4.04 29.94 8.54
C GLY A 131 -3.11 28.74 8.70
N GLU A 132 -2.64 28.54 9.93
CA GLU A 132 -1.70 27.46 10.30
C GLU A 132 -2.27 26.05 10.05
N LYS A 133 -3.59 25.86 10.24
CA LYS A 133 -4.24 24.55 10.05
C LYS A 133 -4.22 24.13 8.58
N LYS A 134 -4.45 25.07 7.67
CA LYS A 134 -4.33 24.84 6.22
C LYS A 134 -2.89 24.51 5.83
N GLU A 135 -1.92 25.27 6.32
CA GLU A 135 -0.50 25.06 6.03
C GLU A 135 -0.01 23.69 6.53
N MET A 136 -0.39 23.31 7.75
CA MET A 136 -0.08 22.01 8.31
C MET A 136 -0.69 20.87 7.48
N THR A 137 -1.94 21.03 7.04
CA THR A 137 -2.60 20.05 6.16
C THR A 137 -1.85 19.91 4.84
N ILE A 138 -1.42 21.01 4.22
CA ILE A 138 -0.63 20.98 2.98
C ILE A 138 0.70 20.24 3.20
N ILE A 139 1.40 20.51 4.30
CA ILE A 139 2.65 19.83 4.64
C ILE A 139 2.42 18.33 4.81
N PHE A 140 1.38 17.94 5.56
CA PHE A 140 1.03 16.54 5.73
C PHE A 140 0.69 15.85 4.42
N THR A 141 -0.13 16.47 3.57
CA THR A 141 -0.46 15.94 2.24
C THR A 141 0.80 15.70 1.43
N ARG A 142 1.71 16.68 1.38
CA ARG A 142 2.96 16.55 0.61
C ARG A 142 3.83 15.39 1.07
N ILE A 143 4.00 15.22 2.38
CA ILE A 143 4.78 14.12 2.95
C ILE A 143 4.07 12.78 2.67
N MET A 144 2.77 12.69 2.97
CA MET A 144 2.02 11.44 2.84
C MET A 144 1.83 10.99 1.39
N LEU A 145 1.92 11.87 0.40
CA LEU A 145 1.85 11.52 -1.03
C LEU A 145 2.97 10.58 -1.50
N LEU A 146 3.99 10.31 -0.69
CA LEU A 146 4.97 9.26 -0.93
C LEU A 146 4.43 7.85 -0.60
N SER A 147 3.44 7.74 0.28
CA SER A 147 2.91 6.44 0.73
C SER A 147 2.14 5.66 -0.34
N PRO A 148 1.35 6.27 -1.26
CA PRO A 148 0.65 5.51 -2.31
C PRO A 148 1.58 4.77 -3.25
N ILE A 149 2.79 5.30 -3.49
CA ILE A 149 3.81 4.62 -4.30
C ILE A 149 4.16 3.28 -3.65
N LEU A 150 4.53 3.30 -2.36
CA LEU A 150 4.90 2.10 -1.60
C LEU A 150 3.71 1.14 -1.44
N LEU A 151 2.54 1.65 -1.10
CA LEU A 151 1.33 0.84 -0.93
C LEU A 151 0.83 0.24 -2.24
N GLY A 152 0.93 0.97 -3.35
CA GLY A 152 0.59 0.47 -4.69
C GLY A 152 1.50 -0.69 -5.10
N LEU A 153 2.82 -0.55 -4.91
CA LEU A 153 3.76 -1.66 -5.13
C LEU A 153 3.46 -2.83 -4.21
N SER A 154 3.17 -2.54 -2.95
CA SER A 154 2.83 -3.55 -1.97
C SER A 154 1.56 -4.32 -2.30
N ALA A 155 0.59 -3.67 -2.93
CA ALA A 155 -0.64 -4.29 -3.37
C ALA A 155 -0.42 -5.22 -4.59
N VAL A 156 0.53 -4.90 -5.50
CA VAL A 156 0.98 -5.84 -6.54
C VAL A 156 1.59 -7.09 -5.90
N VAL A 157 2.53 -6.90 -4.97
CA VAL A 157 3.18 -8.01 -4.26
C VAL A 157 2.16 -8.86 -3.49
N GLY A 158 1.23 -8.20 -2.80
CA GLY A 158 0.14 -8.86 -2.08
C GLY A 158 -0.79 -9.66 -2.99
N GLY A 159 -1.12 -9.12 -4.17
CA GLY A 159 -1.88 -9.84 -5.19
C GLY A 159 -1.17 -11.11 -5.66
N VAL A 160 0.15 -11.05 -5.89
CA VAL A 160 0.96 -12.23 -6.20
C VAL A 160 0.92 -13.26 -5.08
N LEU A 161 1.16 -12.84 -3.83
CA LEU A 161 1.16 -13.75 -2.69
C LEU A 161 -0.21 -14.42 -2.49
N GLN A 162 -1.31 -13.69 -2.70
CA GLN A 162 -2.66 -14.25 -2.69
C GLN A 162 -2.89 -15.27 -3.81
N SER A 163 -2.47 -14.96 -5.05
CA SER A 163 -2.50 -15.92 -6.17
C SER A 163 -1.72 -17.20 -5.89
N LEU A 164 -0.63 -17.09 -5.12
CA LEU A 164 0.20 -18.21 -4.68
C LEU A 164 -0.29 -18.86 -3.37
N LYS A 165 -1.48 -18.49 -2.89
CA LYS A 165 -2.11 -18.98 -1.64
C LYS A 165 -1.29 -18.72 -0.36
N ASN A 166 -0.40 -17.74 -0.38
CA ASN A 166 0.38 -17.27 0.76
C ASN A 166 -0.35 -16.12 1.48
N PHE A 167 -1.51 -16.45 2.06
CA PHE A 167 -2.41 -15.47 2.68
C PHE A 167 -1.89 -14.91 4.00
N PHE A 168 -1.06 -15.66 4.73
CA PHE A 168 -0.58 -15.27 6.06
C PHE A 168 0.34 -14.05 5.99
N ILE A 169 1.33 -14.06 5.10
CA ILE A 169 2.27 -12.91 4.97
C ILE A 169 1.55 -11.69 4.44
N TYR A 170 0.68 -11.88 3.46
CA TYR A 170 -0.17 -10.82 2.95
C TYR A 170 -0.99 -10.16 4.08
N SER A 171 -1.59 -10.96 4.96
CA SER A 171 -2.46 -10.46 6.02
C SER A 171 -1.73 -9.77 7.18
N LEU A 172 -0.41 -9.95 7.31
CA LEU A 172 0.41 -9.20 8.27
C LEU A 172 0.71 -7.77 7.81
N SER A 173 0.65 -7.48 6.51
CA SER A 173 1.06 -6.18 5.97
C SER A 173 0.33 -4.99 6.63
N PRO A 174 -1.01 -5.01 6.82
CA PRO A 174 -1.73 -3.94 7.50
C PRO A 174 -1.35 -3.77 8.97
N ILE A 175 -0.87 -4.82 9.64
CA ILE A 175 -0.37 -4.75 11.01
C ILE A 175 0.90 -3.89 11.03
N PHE A 176 1.85 -4.19 10.14
CA PHE A 176 3.10 -3.44 10.03
C PHE A 176 2.90 -1.98 9.60
N TYR A 177 1.85 -1.69 8.81
CA TYR A 177 1.45 -0.32 8.52
C TYR A 177 1.13 0.47 9.78
N ASN A 178 0.32 -0.11 10.68
CA ASN A 178 -0.01 0.51 11.96
C ASN A 178 1.21 0.64 12.88
N VAL A 179 2.11 -0.35 12.89
CA VAL A 179 3.38 -0.27 13.64
C VAL A 179 4.19 0.94 13.19
N GLY A 180 4.34 1.18 11.89
CA GLY A 180 5.09 2.33 11.38
C GLY A 180 4.50 3.68 11.81
N ILE A 181 3.16 3.80 11.82
CA ILE A 181 2.49 5.02 12.29
C ILE A 181 2.71 5.22 13.80
N ILE A 182 2.62 4.16 14.60
CA ILE A 182 2.92 4.21 16.04
C ILE A 182 4.36 4.65 16.29
N ILE A 183 5.33 4.09 15.54
CA ILE A 183 6.73 4.51 15.60
C ILE A 183 6.87 5.99 15.22
N GLY A 184 6.15 6.45 14.19
CA GLY A 184 6.11 7.86 13.82
C GLY A 184 5.67 8.75 14.99
N ALA A 185 4.56 8.38 15.63
CA ALA A 185 4.01 9.12 16.76
C ALA A 185 4.92 9.15 17.99
N VAL A 186 5.56 8.02 18.32
CA VAL A 186 6.35 7.88 19.55
C VAL A 186 7.80 8.33 19.38
N ALA A 187 8.42 8.03 18.24
CA ALA A 187 9.86 8.21 18.02
C ALA A 187 10.21 9.35 17.05
N LEU A 188 9.40 9.59 16.01
CA LEU A 188 9.70 10.63 15.02
C LEU A 188 9.14 12.00 15.40
N VAL A 189 8.00 12.04 16.10
CA VAL A 189 7.40 13.31 16.56
C VAL A 189 8.33 14.07 17.52
N PRO A 190 9.00 13.45 18.50
CA PRO A 190 9.97 14.15 19.34
C PRO A 190 11.14 14.78 18.57
N LEU A 191 11.49 14.22 17.41
CA LEU A 191 12.64 14.66 16.60
C LEU A 191 12.26 15.71 15.55
N PHE A 192 11.06 15.61 14.99
CA PHE A 192 10.65 16.39 13.81
C PHE A 192 9.32 17.15 14.00
N GLY A 193 8.80 17.19 15.22
CA GLY A 193 7.49 17.77 15.55
C GLY A 193 6.35 17.02 14.88
N TYR A 194 5.24 17.70 14.60
CA TYR A 194 4.06 17.09 14.00
C TYR A 194 4.36 16.36 12.68
N LYS A 195 5.37 16.81 11.90
CA LYS A 195 5.80 16.16 10.65
C LYS A 195 6.24 14.70 10.85
N GLY A 196 6.75 14.37 12.05
CA GLY A 196 7.10 13.00 12.44
C GLY A 196 5.95 12.01 12.30
N LEU A 197 4.71 12.47 12.54
CA LEU A 197 3.52 11.66 12.38
C LEU A 197 3.29 11.28 10.90
N ALA A 198 3.42 12.23 9.97
CA ALA A 198 3.31 11.94 8.54
C ALA A 198 4.48 11.08 8.02
N MET A 199 5.68 11.23 8.58
CA MET A 199 6.79 10.31 8.29
C MET A 199 6.51 8.88 8.79
N GLY A 200 5.78 8.73 9.90
CA GLY A 200 5.25 7.45 10.36
C GLY A 200 4.38 6.73 9.34
N VAL A 201 3.61 7.47 8.54
CA VAL A 201 2.80 6.93 7.44
C VAL A 201 3.67 6.33 6.34
N ILE A 202 4.73 7.05 5.95
CA ILE A 202 5.70 6.56 4.95
C ILE A 202 6.41 5.31 5.50
N LEU A 203 6.85 5.35 6.76
CA LEU A 203 7.46 4.20 7.42
C LEU A 203 6.51 3.01 7.46
N GLY A 204 5.24 3.23 7.81
CA GLY A 204 4.20 2.20 7.78
C GLY A 204 4.05 1.59 6.40
N ALA A 205 3.96 2.42 5.35
CA ALA A 205 3.85 1.95 3.98
C ALA A 205 5.09 1.16 3.52
N PHE A 206 6.27 1.58 3.96
CA PHE A 206 7.52 0.88 3.72
C PHE A 206 7.51 -0.50 4.40
N LEU A 207 7.15 -0.58 5.69
CA LEU A 207 7.06 -1.85 6.41
C LEU A 207 5.99 -2.79 5.84
N HIS A 208 4.87 -2.21 5.39
CA HIS A 208 3.78 -2.94 4.72
C HIS A 208 4.27 -3.64 3.44
N LEU A 209 5.14 -3.00 2.65
CA LEU A 209 5.81 -3.63 1.51
C LEU A 209 6.88 -4.63 1.96
N LEU A 210 7.76 -4.21 2.88
CA LEU A 210 8.97 -4.93 3.25
C LEU A 210 8.69 -6.33 3.79
N ILE A 211 7.64 -6.49 4.60
CA ILE A 211 7.29 -7.79 5.20
C ILE A 211 6.96 -8.86 4.15
N GLN A 212 6.52 -8.45 2.96
CA GLN A 212 6.10 -9.35 1.88
C GLN A 212 7.24 -9.75 0.94
N LEU A 213 8.28 -8.93 0.82
CA LEU A 213 9.38 -9.14 -0.15
C LEU A 213 10.14 -10.47 0.06
N PRO A 214 10.49 -10.90 1.28
CA PRO A 214 11.18 -12.17 1.48
C PRO A 214 10.36 -13.37 0.97
N SER A 215 9.03 -13.31 1.14
CA SER A 215 8.11 -14.35 0.69
C SER A 215 7.99 -14.39 -0.82
N LEU A 216 7.94 -13.23 -1.47
CA LEU A 216 7.96 -13.09 -2.92
C LEU A 216 9.26 -13.66 -3.51
N TRP A 217 10.41 -13.31 -2.92
CA TRP A 217 11.72 -13.79 -3.38
C TRP A 217 11.85 -15.31 -3.30
N ARG A 218 11.35 -15.92 -2.21
CA ARG A 218 11.33 -17.38 -2.04
C ARG A 218 10.35 -18.08 -2.98
N ALA A 219 9.32 -17.39 -3.46
CA ALA A 219 8.41 -17.94 -4.47
C ALA A 219 9.06 -18.05 -5.86
N GLY A 220 10.29 -17.54 -6.02
CA GLY A 220 11.05 -17.63 -7.27
C GLY A 220 11.09 -16.31 -8.05
N PHE A 221 10.42 -15.26 -7.58
CA PHE A 221 10.50 -13.95 -8.21
C PHE A 221 11.92 -13.40 -8.15
N ARG A 222 12.40 -12.93 -9.30
CA ARG A 222 13.64 -12.16 -9.43
C ARG A 222 13.32 -10.90 -10.21
N TYR A 223 13.66 -9.76 -9.62
CA TYR A 223 13.42 -8.47 -10.24
C TYR A 223 14.15 -8.38 -11.58
N SER A 224 13.46 -7.85 -12.58
CA SER A 224 14.02 -7.51 -13.88
C SER A 224 13.70 -6.05 -14.20
N PRO A 225 14.68 -5.20 -14.55
CA PRO A 225 14.43 -3.79 -14.87
C PRO A 225 13.80 -3.65 -16.26
N ILE A 226 12.54 -4.06 -16.40
CA ILE A 226 11.77 -4.04 -17.65
C ILE A 226 10.75 -2.91 -17.56
N PHE A 227 10.70 -2.08 -18.59
CA PHE A 227 9.70 -1.03 -18.75
C PHE A 227 9.08 -1.15 -20.15
N ASN A 228 8.00 -1.92 -20.26
CA ASN A 228 7.28 -2.17 -21.50
C ASN A 228 5.78 -1.89 -21.32
N TRP A 229 5.40 -0.63 -21.48
CA TRP A 229 4.00 -0.17 -21.55
C TRP A 229 3.17 -0.78 -22.68
N ARG A 230 3.79 -1.38 -23.69
CA ARG A 230 3.13 -2.05 -24.83
C ARG A 230 3.07 -3.56 -24.67
N ASP A 231 3.48 -4.07 -23.52
CA ASP A 231 3.35 -5.50 -23.21
C ASP A 231 1.88 -5.92 -23.28
N GLN A 232 1.59 -6.99 -24.03
CA GLN A 232 0.20 -7.40 -24.28
C GLN A 232 -0.51 -7.82 -22.99
N ASN A 233 0.19 -8.50 -22.09
CA ASN A 233 -0.35 -8.92 -20.81
C ASN A 233 -0.65 -7.68 -19.93
N PHE A 234 0.25 -6.69 -19.92
CA PHE A 234 0.01 -5.42 -19.24
C PHE A 234 -1.18 -4.65 -19.82
N LEU A 235 -1.30 -4.52 -21.14
CA LEU A 235 -2.45 -3.85 -21.77
C LEU A 235 -3.76 -4.59 -21.49
N MET A 236 -3.72 -5.92 -21.38
CA MET A 236 -4.88 -6.71 -20.99
C MET A 236 -5.29 -6.43 -19.54
N ILE A 237 -4.34 -6.23 -18.62
CA ILE A 237 -4.63 -5.75 -17.26
C ILE A 237 -5.38 -4.42 -17.34
N ILE A 238 -4.84 -3.42 -18.04
CA ILE A 238 -5.46 -2.10 -18.18
C ILE A 238 -6.88 -2.19 -18.74
N ARG A 239 -7.09 -3.00 -19.78
CA ARG A 239 -8.41 -3.21 -20.39
C ARG A 239 -9.42 -3.83 -19.42
N LEU A 240 -8.97 -4.66 -18.49
CA LEU A 240 -9.82 -5.25 -17.46
C LEU A 240 -10.12 -4.29 -16.31
N MET A 241 -9.35 -3.21 -16.14
CA MET A 241 -9.63 -2.17 -15.15
C MET A 241 -10.82 -1.30 -15.54
N ILE A 242 -11.06 -1.15 -16.84
CA ILE A 242 -12.17 -0.35 -17.35
C ILE A 242 -13.47 -1.11 -17.07
N PRO A 243 -14.43 -0.52 -16.33
CA PRO A 243 -15.70 -1.16 -16.05
C PRO A 243 -16.36 -1.65 -17.33
N ARG A 244 -16.74 -2.93 -17.37
CA ARG A 244 -17.57 -3.46 -18.43
C ARG A 244 -19.01 -3.12 -18.08
N THR A 245 -19.55 -2.08 -18.74
CA THR A 245 -21.00 -1.87 -18.84
C THR A 245 -21.63 -3.00 -19.65
#